data_AF-A0A836Z055-F1
#
_entry.id   AF-A0A836Z055-F1
#
_cell.length_a   1.000
_cell.length_b   1.000
_cell.length_c   1.000
_cell.angle_alpha   90.00
_cell.angle_beta   90.00
_cell.angle_gamma   90.00
#
_symmetry.space_group_name_H-M   'P 1'
#
loop_
_entity.id
_entity.type
_entity.pdbx_description
1 polymer ?
#
loop_
_entity_poly.entity_id
_entity_poly.type
_entity_poly.pdbx_seq_one_letter_code
_entity_poly.pdbx_strand_id
1 'polypeptide(L)'
;MTHLRSKYIVQHHQKGATLIVVLIILLIVIAVGVLAIRVAIVSLKVATNSQIGQLNFQSSDTPIQLITQMDPTTLTNISNVLGAALKENESHPGSEYNFCYKPVSTTVSFAQTRDASLLRAGTANNAVVEDGGVAGFCDLTTDYGSNRQAVVTQIAVSIPTDAVNDVPGSNLPRGTNASEGTALPKSMLSTQRIRVISTSFLPAYASTSMQTLQADCLSTNSAKISDNFDSSLSNKQTLADCLANHNVPFSTQIQEFNYTNKLTETMAPGS
;
A
#
# COMPACT_ATOMS: atom_id res chain seq x y z
N MET A 1 -50.62 7.60 -90.49
CA MET A 1 -49.20 7.33 -90.17
C MET A 1 -48.88 8.00 -88.85
N THR A 2 -48.62 7.23 -87.79
CA THR A 2 -47.63 7.50 -86.72
C THR A 2 -47.77 6.42 -85.65
N HIS A 3 -46.87 5.44 -85.70
CA HIS A 3 -46.66 4.44 -84.65
C HIS A 3 -45.97 5.11 -83.45
N LEU A 4 -46.58 5.03 -82.26
CA LEU A 4 -45.88 5.22 -80.99
C LEU A 4 -45.83 3.86 -80.28
N ARG A 5 -44.66 3.22 -80.34
CA ARG A 5 -44.35 1.97 -79.65
C ARG A 5 -44.28 2.24 -78.15
N SER A 6 -45.20 1.64 -77.40
CA SER A 6 -45.09 1.51 -75.94
C SER A 6 -43.90 0.61 -75.60
N LYS A 7 -42.91 1.20 -74.91
CA LYS A 7 -41.71 0.51 -74.44
C LYS A 7 -42.03 -0.07 -73.06
N TYR A 8 -42.41 -1.35 -73.02
CA TYR A 8 -42.58 -2.07 -71.76
C TYR A 8 -41.21 -2.25 -71.08
N ILE A 9 -41.02 -1.59 -69.94
CA ILE A 9 -39.89 -1.83 -69.03
C ILE A 9 -40.25 -3.09 -68.22
N VAL A 10 -39.57 -4.19 -68.50
CA VAL A 10 -39.69 -5.42 -67.71
C VAL A 10 -38.97 -5.20 -66.38
N GLN A 11 -39.73 -5.05 -65.29
CA GLN A 11 -39.18 -5.09 -63.93
C GLN A 11 -38.86 -6.53 -63.53
N HIS A 12 -37.57 -6.87 -63.51
CA HIS A 12 -37.10 -8.10 -62.87
C HIS A 12 -37.36 -8.04 -61.35
N HIS A 13 -38.25 -8.89 -60.87
CA HIS A 13 -38.52 -9.06 -59.44
C HIS A 13 -37.30 -9.69 -58.75
N GLN A 14 -36.49 -8.88 -58.07
CA GLN A 14 -35.39 -9.33 -57.21
C GLN A 14 -35.91 -9.87 -55.87
N LYS A 15 -36.51 -11.06 -55.86
CA LYS A 15 -36.99 -11.72 -54.62
C LYS A 15 -35.89 -12.47 -53.83
N GLY A 16 -34.68 -12.62 -54.38
CA GLY A 16 -33.55 -13.29 -53.72
C GLY A 16 -32.53 -12.35 -53.06
N ALA A 17 -32.39 -11.11 -53.55
CA ALA A 17 -31.36 -10.18 -53.08
C ALA A 17 -31.67 -9.57 -51.70
N THR A 18 -32.95 -9.43 -51.34
CA THR A 18 -33.38 -8.81 -50.08
C THR A 18 -32.97 -9.62 -48.85
N LEU A 19 -33.06 -10.95 -48.92
CA LEU A 19 -32.70 -11.84 -47.80
C LEU A 19 -31.20 -11.81 -47.51
N ILE A 20 -30.36 -11.77 -48.56
CA ILE A 20 -28.90 -11.67 -48.43
C ILE A 20 -28.50 -10.32 -47.81
N VAL A 21 -29.09 -9.23 -48.30
CA VAL A 21 -28.81 -7.88 -47.78
C VAL A 21 -29.18 -7.76 -46.30
N VAL A 22 -30.35 -8.27 -45.91
CA VAL A 22 -30.79 -8.26 -44.50
C VAL A 22 -29.85 -9.10 -43.63
N LEU A 23 -29.41 -10.26 -44.11
CA LEU A 23 -28.51 -11.14 -43.35
C LEU A 23 -27.13 -10.50 -43.13
N ILE A 24 -26.61 -9.79 -44.14
CA ILE A 24 -25.36 -9.02 -44.01
C ILE A 24 -25.51 -7.87 -43.02
N ILE A 25 -26.62 -7.12 -43.07
CA ILE A 25 -26.88 -6.02 -42.13
C ILE A 25 -26.99 -6.56 -40.70
N LEU A 26 -27.71 -7.66 -40.48
CA LEU A 26 -27.82 -8.29 -39.16
C LEU A 26 -26.44 -8.74 -38.63
N LEU A 27 -25.60 -9.30 -39.50
CA LEU A 27 -24.24 -9.70 -39.13
C LEU A 27 -23.40 -8.49 -38.69
N ILE A 28 -23.46 -7.39 -39.43
CA ILE A 28 -22.75 -6.14 -39.08
C ILE A 28 -23.24 -5.59 -37.74
N VAL A 29 -24.55 -5.54 -37.50
CA VAL A 29 -25.13 -5.04 -36.25
C VAL A 29 -24.70 -5.91 -35.07
N ILE A 30 -24.70 -7.24 -35.22
CA ILE A 30 -24.22 -8.17 -34.19
C ILE A 30 -22.72 -7.95 -33.92
N ALA A 31 -21.90 -7.81 -34.96
CA ALA A 31 -20.45 -7.60 -34.83
C ALA A 31 -20.13 -6.30 -34.07
N VAL A 32 -20.78 -5.19 -34.43
CA VAL A 32 -20.63 -3.91 -33.73
C VAL A 32 -21.16 -4.01 -32.28
N GLY A 33 -22.28 -4.70 -32.07
CA GLY A 33 -22.83 -4.94 -30.73
C GLY A 33 -21.87 -5.70 -29.82
N VAL A 34 -21.26 -6.78 -30.31
CA VAL A 34 -20.28 -7.57 -29.54
C VAL A 34 -19.02 -6.74 -29.22
N LEU A 35 -18.53 -5.94 -30.18
CA LEU A 35 -17.38 -5.05 -29.96
C LEU A 35 -17.69 -4.00 -28.88
N ALA A 36 -18.87 -3.37 -28.94
CA ALA A 36 -19.31 -2.39 -27.94
C ALA A 36 -19.39 -3.01 -26.53
N ILE A 37 -19.93 -4.22 -26.39
CA ILE A 37 -20.00 -4.93 -25.11
C ILE A 37 -18.60 -5.22 -24.57
N ARG A 38 -17.67 -5.67 -25.42
CA ARG A 38 -16.27 -5.92 -25.00
C ARG A 38 -15.60 -4.66 -24.49
N VAL A 39 -15.75 -3.53 -25.20
CA VAL A 39 -15.20 -2.24 -24.79
C VAL A 39 -15.79 -1.80 -23.45
N ALA A 40 -17.10 -1.96 -23.25
CA ALA A 40 -17.77 -1.61 -22.00
C ALA A 40 -17.24 -2.45 -20.81
N ILE A 41 -17.06 -3.76 -20.98
CA ILE A 41 -16.51 -4.64 -19.93
C ILE A 41 -15.06 -4.27 -19.61
N VAL A 42 -14.24 -3.98 -20.63
CA VAL A 42 -12.85 -3.54 -20.43
C VAL A 42 -12.81 -2.20 -19.69
N SER A 43 -13.63 -1.24 -20.11
CA SER A 43 -13.73 0.07 -19.45
C SER A 43 -14.13 -0.07 -17.97
N LEU A 44 -15.10 -0.93 -17.67
CA LEU A 44 -15.50 -1.21 -16.29
C LEU A 44 -14.36 -1.83 -15.49
N LYS A 45 -13.65 -2.83 -16.04
CA LYS A 45 -12.49 -3.45 -15.38
C LYS A 45 -11.39 -2.44 -15.08
N VAL A 46 -11.10 -1.55 -16.03
CA VAL A 46 -10.11 -0.47 -15.84
C VAL A 46 -10.57 0.50 -14.75
N ALA A 47 -11.84 0.91 -14.77
CA ALA A 47 -12.39 1.80 -13.75
C ALA A 47 -12.35 1.16 -12.35
N THR A 48 -12.74 -0.11 -12.23
CA THR A 48 -12.69 -0.85 -10.96
C THR A 48 -11.25 -1.00 -10.45
N ASN A 49 -10.30 -1.33 -11.33
CA ASN A 49 -8.89 -1.43 -10.94
C ASN A 49 -8.35 -0.07 -10.46
N SER A 50 -8.68 1.03 -11.15
CA SER A 50 -8.30 2.38 -10.74
C SER A 50 -8.91 2.78 -9.39
N GLN A 51 -10.19 2.46 -9.16
CA GLN A 51 -10.86 2.71 -7.88
C GLN A 51 -10.21 1.93 -6.72
N ILE A 52 -9.89 0.65 -6.95
CA ILE A 52 -9.15 -0.19 -5.99
C ILE A 52 -7.79 0.43 -5.67
N GLY A 53 -7.05 0.87 -6.69
CA GLY A 53 -5.75 1.51 -6.52
C GLY A 53 -5.84 2.78 -5.69
N GLN A 54 -6.80 3.67 -5.99
CA GLN A 54 -7.01 4.91 -5.23
C GLN A 54 -7.42 4.66 -3.79
N LEU A 55 -8.27 3.67 -3.54
CA LEU A 55 -8.72 3.32 -2.20
C LEU A 55 -7.57 2.74 -1.36
N ASN A 56 -6.78 1.82 -1.93
CA ASN A 56 -5.60 1.28 -1.25
C ASN A 56 -4.56 2.37 -1.00
N PHE A 57 -4.34 3.26 -1.96
CA PHE A 57 -3.41 4.39 -1.82
C PHE A 57 -3.82 5.28 -0.64
N GLN A 58 -5.09 5.69 -0.56
CA GLN A 58 -5.59 6.51 0.55
C GLN A 58 -5.53 5.77 1.89
N SER A 59 -5.85 4.48 1.88
CA SER A 59 -5.84 3.66 3.10
C SER A 59 -4.42 3.46 3.65
N SER A 60 -3.41 3.40 2.77
CA SER A 60 -2.01 3.21 3.16
C SER A 60 -1.35 4.54 3.56
N ASP A 61 -1.80 5.66 2.99
CA ASP A 61 -1.33 6.99 3.40
C ASP A 61 -1.91 7.42 4.76
N THR A 62 -3.12 6.97 5.11
CA THR A 62 -3.81 7.39 6.35
C THR A 62 -2.99 7.14 7.63
N PRO A 63 -2.42 5.95 7.89
CA PRO A 63 -1.55 5.72 9.05
C PRO A 63 -0.31 6.61 9.09
N ILE A 64 0.29 6.90 7.94
CA ILE A 64 1.46 7.77 7.85
C ILE A 64 1.08 9.18 8.28
N GLN A 65 -0.06 9.67 7.79
CA GLN A 65 -0.60 10.97 8.20
C GLN A 65 -0.89 11.03 9.71
N LEU A 66 -1.39 9.95 10.32
CA LEU A 66 -1.60 9.88 11.79
C LEU A 66 -0.28 9.97 12.56
N ILE A 67 0.77 9.29 12.10
CA ILE A 67 2.11 9.38 12.72
C ILE A 67 2.63 10.82 12.66
N THR A 68 2.46 11.51 11.52
CA THR A 68 2.94 12.90 11.38
C THR A 68 2.21 13.92 12.27
N GLN A 69 1.00 13.61 12.71
CA GLN A 69 0.18 14.49 13.57
C GLN A 69 0.32 14.16 15.06
N MET A 70 0.92 13.01 15.40
CA MET A 70 1.07 12.60 16.79
C MET A 70 2.12 13.45 17.51
N ASP A 71 1.89 13.68 18.79
CA ASP A 71 2.83 14.43 19.62
C ASP A 71 4.18 13.69 19.74
N PRO A 72 5.33 14.38 19.56
CA PRO A 72 6.65 13.76 19.66
C PRO A 72 6.91 13.00 20.96
N THR A 73 6.35 13.44 22.10
CA THR A 73 6.55 12.74 23.39
C THR A 73 5.83 11.39 23.43
N THR A 74 4.71 11.27 22.72
CA THR A 74 3.97 10.00 22.57
C THR A 74 4.68 9.09 21.57
N LEU A 75 5.18 9.65 20.46
CA LEU A 75 5.90 8.90 19.43
C LEU A 75 7.17 8.25 19.96
N THR A 76 7.88 8.93 20.86
CA THR A 76 9.17 8.48 21.42
C THR A 76 9.02 7.60 22.66
N ASN A 77 7.80 7.45 23.18
CA ASN A 77 7.53 6.55 24.29
C ASN A 77 7.69 5.08 23.86
N ILE A 78 8.30 4.24 24.69
CA ILE A 78 8.48 2.81 24.42
C ILE A 78 7.16 2.01 24.33
N SER A 79 6.06 2.55 24.85
CA SER A 79 4.71 1.99 24.63
C SER A 79 4.21 2.23 23.20
N ASN A 80 4.81 3.18 22.48
CA ASN A 80 4.56 3.39 21.06
C ASN A 80 5.58 2.59 20.24
N VAL A 81 5.12 2.04 19.12
CA VAL A 81 5.94 1.23 18.20
C VAL A 81 7.17 2.01 17.71
N LEU A 82 7.06 3.33 17.48
CA LEU A 82 8.19 4.13 17.00
C LEU A 82 9.27 4.27 18.08
N GLY A 83 8.89 4.60 19.32
CA GLY A 83 9.81 4.66 20.44
C GLY A 83 10.46 3.31 20.75
N ALA A 84 9.70 2.22 20.64
CA ALA A 84 10.23 0.87 20.78
C ALA A 84 11.21 0.49 19.66
N ALA A 85 10.92 0.83 18.40
CA ALA A 85 11.83 0.60 17.29
C ALA A 85 13.17 1.34 17.47
N LEU A 86 13.13 2.60 17.94
CA LEU A 86 14.35 3.36 18.28
C LEU A 86 15.16 2.68 19.36
N LYS A 87 14.49 2.18 20.42
CA LYS A 87 15.15 1.48 21.53
C LYS A 87 15.73 0.14 21.11
N GLU A 88 14.97 -0.65 20.35
CA GLU A 88 15.38 -1.97 19.89
C GLU A 88 16.58 -1.90 18.96
N ASN A 89 16.65 -0.87 18.11
CA ASN A 89 17.78 -0.66 17.21
C ASN A 89 19.12 -0.43 17.93
N GLU A 90 19.13 0.00 19.20
CA GLU A 90 20.37 0.13 19.98
C GLU A 90 21.02 -1.24 20.27
N SER A 91 20.22 -2.30 20.40
CA SER A 91 20.70 -3.65 20.76
C SER A 91 20.65 -4.62 19.58
N HIS A 92 19.62 -4.51 18.73
CA HIS A 92 19.35 -5.40 17.60
C HIS A 92 18.95 -4.58 16.35
N PRO A 93 19.92 -3.96 15.66
CA PRO A 93 19.65 -3.18 14.46
C PRO A 93 19.06 -4.04 13.33
N GLY A 94 18.19 -3.44 12.52
CA GLY A 94 17.51 -4.11 11.41
C GLY A 94 16.29 -4.96 11.80
N SER A 95 15.86 -4.91 13.07
CA SER A 95 14.56 -5.46 13.48
C SER A 95 13.44 -4.50 13.08
N GLU A 96 12.26 -5.03 12.73
CA GLU A 96 11.08 -4.24 12.38
C GLU A 96 9.91 -4.58 13.29
N TYR A 97 9.17 -3.57 13.73
CA TYR A 97 7.90 -3.79 14.41
C TYR A 97 6.78 -3.74 13.40
N ASN A 98 5.97 -4.78 13.33
CA ASN A 98 4.75 -4.79 12.54
C ASN A 98 3.51 -4.64 13.42
N PHE A 99 2.50 -3.93 12.94
CA PHE A 99 1.20 -3.84 13.61
C PHE A 99 0.10 -3.58 12.59
N CYS A 100 -1.13 -3.94 12.95
CA CYS A 100 -2.28 -3.71 12.09
C CYS A 100 -2.96 -2.37 12.37
N TYR A 101 -3.38 -1.66 11.32
CA TYR A 101 -4.21 -0.46 11.46
C TYR A 101 -5.67 -0.82 11.71
N LYS A 102 -6.14 -0.61 12.94
CA LYS A 102 -7.50 -0.99 13.39
C LYS A 102 -8.32 0.23 13.83
N PRO A 103 -8.70 1.17 12.95
CA PRO A 103 -9.37 2.41 13.33
C PRO A 103 -10.78 2.23 13.91
N VAL A 104 -11.42 1.07 13.65
CA VAL A 104 -12.73 0.72 14.21
C VAL A 104 -12.62 0.05 15.58
N SER A 105 -11.42 -0.34 16.01
CA SER A 105 -11.21 -0.96 17.31
C SER A 105 -11.37 0.07 18.43
N THR A 106 -12.06 -0.31 19.49
CA THR A 106 -12.20 0.50 20.72
C THR A 106 -11.25 0.05 21.83
N THR A 107 -10.58 -1.09 21.64
CA THR A 107 -9.67 -1.70 22.62
C THR A 107 -8.21 -1.46 22.29
N VAL A 108 -7.89 -1.16 21.02
CA VAL A 108 -6.53 -0.97 20.52
C VAL A 108 -6.36 0.47 20.08
N SER A 109 -5.39 1.15 20.68
CA SER A 109 -4.97 2.49 20.23
C SER A 109 -3.96 2.37 19.10
N PHE A 110 -3.88 3.41 18.27
CA PHE A 110 -2.94 3.43 17.14
C PHE A 110 -1.47 3.34 17.60
N ALA A 111 -0.69 2.53 16.88
CA ALA A 111 0.77 2.37 17.06
C ALA A 111 1.22 1.99 18.48
N GLN A 112 0.45 1.17 19.19
CA GLN A 112 0.86 0.63 20.50
C GLN A 112 1.70 -0.65 20.33
N THR A 113 2.77 -0.80 21.11
CA THR A 113 3.61 -2.01 21.10
C THR A 113 2.88 -3.26 21.55
N ARG A 114 1.84 -3.10 22.37
CA ARG A 114 1.04 -4.22 22.89
C ARG A 114 0.30 -5.01 21.81
N ASP A 115 0.03 -4.36 20.68
CA ASP A 115 -0.66 -4.91 19.51
C ASP A 115 0.28 -4.94 18.29
N ALA A 116 1.59 -4.99 18.56
CA ALA A 116 2.63 -5.11 17.56
C ALA A 116 3.36 -6.45 17.72
N SER A 117 4.12 -6.84 16.71
CA SER A 117 5.05 -7.96 16.80
C SER A 117 6.41 -7.56 16.28
N LEU A 118 7.45 -8.06 16.93
CA LEU A 118 8.82 -7.80 16.56
C LEU A 118 9.25 -8.86 15.55
N LEU A 119 9.58 -8.41 14.34
CA LEU A 119 10.06 -9.26 13.28
C LEU A 119 11.55 -9.03 13.06
N ARG A 120 12.23 -10.11 12.71
CA ARG A 120 13.60 -10.08 12.22
C ARG A 120 13.71 -10.87 10.93
N ALA A 121 14.56 -10.41 10.02
CA ALA A 121 14.87 -11.18 8.83
C ALA A 121 15.39 -12.57 9.20
N GLY A 122 14.67 -13.62 8.78
CA GLY A 122 15.09 -15.00 9.01
C GLY A 122 16.20 -15.43 8.05
N THR A 123 16.61 -16.69 8.12
CA THR A 123 17.59 -17.26 7.17
C THR A 123 16.96 -17.55 5.80
N ALA A 124 15.68 -17.94 5.77
CA ALA A 124 14.89 -18.19 4.56
C ALA A 124 14.03 -16.97 4.15
N ASN A 125 13.03 -17.17 3.29
CA ASN A 125 12.11 -16.11 2.84
C ASN A 125 11.17 -15.59 3.94
N ASN A 126 11.02 -16.34 5.03
CA ASN A 126 10.17 -15.94 6.15
C ASN A 126 11.00 -15.18 7.19
N ALA A 127 10.40 -14.14 7.75
CA ALA A 127 10.86 -13.47 8.95
C ALA A 127 10.64 -14.37 10.18
N VAL A 128 11.44 -14.15 11.21
CA VAL A 128 11.25 -14.74 12.53
C VAL A 128 10.46 -13.75 13.39
N VAL A 129 9.40 -14.23 14.04
CA VAL A 129 8.68 -13.45 15.05
C VAL A 129 9.35 -13.65 16.39
N GLU A 130 9.98 -12.60 16.91
CA GLU A 130 10.76 -12.63 18.15
C GLU A 130 9.91 -12.26 19.36
N ASP A 131 8.90 -11.39 19.18
CA ASP A 131 7.97 -10.97 20.22
C ASP A 131 6.60 -10.60 19.65
N GLY A 132 5.56 -10.54 20.49
CA GLY A 132 4.19 -10.12 20.15
C GLY A 132 3.34 -11.18 19.42
N GLY A 133 3.96 -12.22 18.87
CA GLY A 133 3.26 -13.37 18.29
C GLY A 133 2.33 -12.98 17.14
N VAL A 134 1.04 -13.32 17.27
CA VAL A 134 0.04 -13.01 16.23
C VAL A 134 -0.50 -11.57 16.30
N ALA A 135 -0.23 -10.84 17.38
CA ALA A 135 -0.88 -9.55 17.66
C ALA A 135 -0.55 -8.47 16.63
N GLY A 136 0.67 -8.50 16.07
CA GLY A 136 1.15 -7.56 15.08
C GLY A 136 0.60 -7.78 13.67
N PHE A 137 -0.01 -8.93 13.40
CA PHE A 137 -0.58 -9.25 12.09
C PHE A 137 -2.06 -8.88 12.02
N CYS A 138 -2.48 -8.34 10.88
CA CYS A 138 -3.90 -8.13 10.63
C CYS A 138 -4.67 -9.44 10.48
N ASP A 139 -5.78 -9.59 11.19
CA ASP A 139 -6.79 -10.62 10.98
C ASP A 139 -7.72 -10.22 9.83
N LEU A 140 -7.69 -10.99 8.75
CA LEU A 140 -8.51 -10.74 7.56
C LEU A 140 -10.02 -10.89 7.79
N THR A 141 -10.46 -11.37 8.96
CA THR A 141 -11.89 -11.48 9.31
C THR A 141 -12.41 -10.29 10.09
N THR A 142 -11.55 -9.56 10.80
CA THR A 142 -11.96 -8.53 11.77
C THR A 142 -11.28 -7.19 11.58
N ASP A 143 -10.02 -7.15 11.15
CA ASP A 143 -9.16 -5.96 11.19
C ASP A 143 -9.25 -5.10 9.93
N TYR A 144 -10.47 -4.72 9.58
CA TYR A 144 -10.71 -3.84 8.44
C TYR A 144 -10.59 -2.37 8.82
N GLY A 145 -10.08 -1.56 7.89
CA GLY A 145 -9.96 -0.11 8.05
C GLY A 145 -11.30 0.64 8.16
N SER A 146 -12.43 -0.05 7.96
CA SER A 146 -13.77 0.50 8.13
C SER A 146 -14.83 -0.59 8.27
N ASN A 147 -16.04 -0.20 8.68
CA ASN A 147 -17.22 -1.07 8.72
C ASN A 147 -17.63 -1.65 7.37
N ARG A 148 -17.10 -1.13 6.25
CA ARG A 148 -17.35 -1.69 4.91
C ARG A 148 -16.55 -2.96 4.63
N GLN A 149 -15.62 -3.32 5.52
CA GLN A 149 -14.83 -4.55 5.48
C GLN A 149 -14.19 -4.84 4.11
N ALA A 150 -13.60 -3.82 3.50
CA ALA A 150 -13.03 -3.91 2.16
C ALA A 150 -11.49 -3.94 2.16
N VAL A 151 -10.86 -3.11 2.99
CA VAL A 151 -9.41 -2.88 2.98
C VAL A 151 -8.83 -3.21 4.34
N VAL A 152 -7.72 -3.94 4.33
CA VAL A 152 -6.88 -4.22 5.49
C VAL A 152 -5.56 -3.48 5.29
N THR A 153 -4.99 -2.93 6.36
CA THR A 153 -3.76 -2.14 6.29
C THR A 153 -2.76 -2.60 7.34
N GLN A 154 -1.66 -3.19 6.87
CA GLN A 154 -0.55 -3.63 7.69
C GLN A 154 0.52 -2.53 7.70
N ILE A 155 1.07 -2.23 8.87
CA ILE A 155 2.12 -1.23 9.04
C ILE A 155 3.36 -1.93 9.58
N ALA A 156 4.53 -1.47 9.14
CA ALA A 156 5.81 -1.84 9.70
C ALA A 156 6.65 -0.59 9.97
N VAL A 157 7.43 -0.64 11.04
CA VAL A 157 8.33 0.43 11.47
C VAL A 157 9.70 -0.17 11.70
N SER A 158 10.69 0.35 11.00
CA SER A 158 12.08 -0.09 11.09
C SER A 158 13.02 1.12 11.14
N ILE A 159 14.22 0.89 11.68
CA ILE A 159 15.32 1.84 11.58
C ILE A 159 16.25 1.33 10.48
N PRO A 160 16.31 2.00 9.31
CA PRO A 160 17.14 1.55 8.22
C PRO A 160 18.61 1.50 8.61
N THR A 161 19.30 0.45 8.16
CA THR A 161 20.74 0.25 8.41
C THR A 161 21.60 0.64 7.22
N ASP A 162 20.97 0.96 6.09
CA ASP A 162 21.61 1.45 4.89
C ASP A 162 22.26 2.81 5.10
N ALA A 163 23.35 3.06 4.36
CA ALA A 163 24.04 4.32 4.40
C ALA A 163 23.08 5.46 4.01
N VAL A 164 23.06 6.52 4.80
CA VAL A 164 22.28 7.72 4.48
C VAL A 164 22.81 8.27 3.16
N ASN A 165 21.93 8.45 2.17
CA ASN A 165 22.27 9.21 0.98
C ASN A 165 22.55 10.66 1.44
N ASP A 166 23.84 10.99 1.54
CA ASP A 166 24.37 12.22 2.12
C ASP A 166 24.25 13.39 1.13
N VAL A 167 23.06 13.55 0.57
CA VAL A 167 22.71 14.71 -0.24
C VAL A 167 22.67 15.92 0.71
N PRO A 168 23.38 17.02 0.41
CA PRO A 168 23.38 18.20 1.27
C PRO A 168 21.94 18.65 1.58
N GLY A 169 21.59 18.67 2.86
CA GLY A 169 20.28 19.07 3.35
C GLY A 169 19.28 17.92 3.62
N SER A 170 19.61 16.67 3.32
CA SER A 170 18.72 15.50 3.52
C SER A 170 18.34 15.25 4.98
N ASN A 171 19.18 15.66 5.91
CA ASN A 171 19.00 15.50 7.35
C ASN A 171 18.54 16.78 8.06
N LEU A 172 18.12 17.80 7.30
CA LEU A 172 17.61 19.03 7.92
C LEU A 172 16.27 18.75 8.60
N PRO A 173 16.14 19.11 9.89
CA PRO A 173 14.86 19.03 10.57
C PRO A 173 13.82 19.87 9.84
N ARG A 174 12.58 19.36 9.79
CA ARG A 174 11.45 20.10 9.22
C ARG A 174 11.34 21.48 9.88
N GLY A 175 11.19 22.52 9.06
CA GLY A 175 11.15 23.91 9.51
C GLY A 175 12.51 24.60 9.61
N THR A 176 13.61 23.92 9.25
CA THR A 176 14.92 24.56 9.15
C THR A 176 15.03 25.34 7.85
N ASN A 177 15.22 26.66 7.95
CA ASN A 177 15.53 27.49 6.79
C ASN A 177 17.05 27.62 6.63
N ALA A 178 17.61 26.87 5.66
CA ALA A 178 19.05 26.93 5.38
C ALA A 178 19.50 28.28 4.79
N SER A 179 18.58 29.07 4.23
CA SER A 179 18.88 30.38 3.63
C SER A 179 18.94 31.51 4.66
N GLU A 180 18.30 31.36 5.82
CA GLU A 180 18.27 32.38 6.88
C GLU A 180 19.46 32.30 7.85
N GLY A 181 20.44 31.44 7.59
CA GLY A 181 21.62 31.31 8.45
C GLY A 181 21.28 30.81 9.85
N THR A 182 20.08 30.24 10.07
CA THR A 182 19.73 29.51 11.29
C THR A 182 20.73 28.38 11.44
N ALA A 183 21.73 28.59 12.29
CA ALA A 183 22.68 27.57 12.65
C ALA A 183 21.89 26.33 13.06
N LEU A 184 22.25 25.18 12.47
CA LEU A 184 21.83 23.89 12.99
C LEU A 184 22.00 23.94 14.51
N PRO A 185 20.98 23.58 15.30
CA PRO A 185 21.09 23.66 16.74
C PRO A 185 22.38 22.95 17.15
N LYS A 186 23.32 23.65 17.79
CA LYS A 186 24.60 23.08 18.25
C LYS A 186 24.42 21.89 19.20
N SER A 187 23.18 21.64 19.61
CA SER A 187 22.71 20.58 20.48
C SER A 187 22.00 19.43 19.76
N MET A 188 22.15 19.28 18.43
CA MET A 188 21.69 18.09 17.71
C MET A 188 22.68 16.94 17.96
N LEU A 189 22.30 16.00 18.83
CA LEU A 189 23.21 14.95 19.32
C LEU A 189 23.13 13.63 18.55
N SER A 190 21.99 13.34 17.92
CA SER A 190 21.79 12.11 17.14
C SER A 190 20.61 12.30 16.19
N THR A 191 20.76 11.85 14.94
CA THR A 191 19.68 11.72 13.97
C THR A 191 19.45 10.24 13.70
N GLN A 192 18.22 9.77 13.91
CA GLN A 192 17.81 8.41 13.58
C GLN A 192 16.76 8.47 12.47
N ARG A 193 16.98 7.70 11.40
CA ARG A 193 16.00 7.53 10.32
C ARG A 193 14.99 6.49 10.75
N ILE A 194 13.72 6.85 10.76
CA ILE A 194 12.62 5.93 11.02
C ILE A 194 11.92 5.71 9.69
N ARG A 195 11.89 4.47 9.20
CA ARG A 195 11.14 4.08 8.02
C ARG A 195 9.81 3.49 8.47
N VAL A 196 8.73 4.05 7.96
CA VAL A 196 7.38 3.55 8.15
C VAL A 196 6.88 3.07 6.80
N ILE A 197 6.43 1.82 6.76
CA ILE A 197 5.86 1.19 5.58
C ILE A 197 4.43 0.83 5.89
N SER A 198 3.50 1.36 5.09
CA SER A 198 2.09 1.04 5.19
C SER A 198 1.64 0.33 3.93
N THR A 199 1.17 -0.91 4.07
CA THR A 199 0.66 -1.73 2.97
C THR A 199 -0.82 -1.98 3.15
N SER A 200 -1.63 -1.41 2.27
CA SER A 200 -3.09 -1.61 2.22
C SER A 200 -3.48 -2.51 1.08
N PHE A 201 -4.42 -3.41 1.32
CA PHE A 201 -4.83 -4.42 0.33
C PHE A 201 -6.27 -4.89 0.53
N LEU A 202 -6.87 -5.45 -0.54
CA LEU A 202 -8.23 -5.99 -0.49
C LEU A 202 -8.20 -7.53 -0.55
N PRO A 203 -8.31 -8.23 0.60
CA PRO A 203 -8.19 -9.69 0.64
C PRO A 203 -9.31 -10.40 -0.13
N ALA A 204 -10.45 -9.75 -0.38
CA ALA A 204 -11.57 -10.30 -1.15
C ALA A 204 -11.24 -10.62 -2.62
N TYR A 205 -10.16 -10.06 -3.16
CA TYR A 205 -9.69 -10.31 -4.53
C TYR A 205 -8.63 -11.41 -4.62
N ALA A 206 -8.27 -12.04 -3.50
CA ALA A 206 -7.31 -13.12 -3.48
C ALA A 206 -7.76 -14.28 -4.38
N SER A 207 -6.82 -14.90 -5.09
CA SER A 207 -7.09 -16.12 -5.86
C SER A 207 -7.27 -17.37 -4.99
N THR A 208 -7.09 -17.26 -3.66
CA THR A 208 -7.18 -18.34 -2.67
C THR A 208 -8.16 -18.00 -1.55
N SER A 209 -8.44 -18.95 -0.66
CA SER A 209 -9.26 -18.68 0.53
C SER A 209 -8.59 -17.67 1.47
N MET A 210 -9.38 -16.95 2.25
CA MET A 210 -8.87 -15.97 3.23
C MET A 210 -8.01 -16.63 4.31
N GLN A 211 -8.32 -17.88 4.70
CA GLN A 211 -7.56 -18.65 5.67
C GLN A 211 -6.17 -19.01 5.14
N THR A 212 -6.09 -19.40 3.85
CA THR A 212 -4.82 -19.65 3.17
C THR A 212 -4.00 -18.36 3.09
N LEU A 213 -4.61 -17.25 2.66
CA LEU A 213 -3.92 -15.96 2.57
C LEU A 213 -3.38 -15.49 3.94
N GLN A 214 -4.18 -15.64 5.00
CA GLN A 214 -3.76 -15.35 6.38
C GLN A 214 -2.57 -16.21 6.77
N ALA A 215 -2.64 -17.52 6.55
CA ALA A 215 -1.58 -18.45 6.92
C ALA A 215 -0.27 -18.18 6.16
N ASP A 216 -0.36 -17.81 4.88
CA ASP A 216 0.80 -17.68 3.99
C ASP A 216 1.50 -16.31 4.10
N CYS A 217 0.75 -15.23 4.36
CA CYS A 217 1.30 -13.87 4.36
C CYS A 217 1.23 -13.13 5.70
N LEU A 218 0.32 -13.52 6.61
CA LEU A 218 -0.02 -12.77 7.83
C LEU A 218 -0.07 -13.69 9.05
N SER A 219 0.88 -14.60 9.17
CA SER A 219 0.99 -15.54 10.28
C SER A 219 2.39 -15.55 10.86
N THR A 220 2.53 -16.05 12.08
CA THR A 220 3.83 -16.17 12.74
C THR A 220 4.77 -17.15 12.04
N ASN A 221 4.23 -18.17 11.37
CA ASN A 221 5.03 -19.22 10.72
C ASN A 221 5.53 -18.80 9.33
N SER A 222 4.82 -17.86 8.70
CA SER A 222 5.10 -17.38 7.35
C SER A 222 5.24 -15.85 7.29
N ALA A 223 5.64 -15.23 8.40
CA ALA A 223 5.84 -13.80 8.50
C ALA A 223 6.75 -13.32 7.36
N LYS A 224 6.41 -12.17 6.76
CA LYS A 224 7.22 -11.55 5.71
C LYS A 224 7.74 -10.23 6.22
N ILE A 225 8.96 -9.88 5.83
CA ILE A 225 9.48 -8.56 6.11
C ILE A 225 8.73 -7.50 5.29
N SER A 226 8.75 -6.26 5.73
CA SER A 226 8.01 -5.18 5.07
C SER A 226 8.68 -4.64 3.82
N ASP A 227 10.02 -4.64 3.77
CA ASP A 227 10.81 -4.23 2.61
C ASP A 227 12.08 -5.05 2.40
N ASN A 228 12.68 -4.90 1.22
CA ASN A 228 13.94 -5.50 0.83
C ASN A 228 14.94 -4.45 0.29
N PHE A 229 14.88 -3.21 0.81
CA PHE A 229 15.72 -2.11 0.31
C PHE A 229 17.17 -2.23 0.77
N ASP A 230 17.39 -2.73 1.98
CA ASP A 230 18.73 -2.94 2.51
C ASP A 230 19.41 -4.12 1.78
N SER A 231 20.71 -4.01 1.51
CA SER A 231 21.46 -5.01 0.74
C SER A 231 21.45 -6.41 1.37
N SER A 232 21.29 -6.50 2.70
CA SER A 232 21.12 -7.74 3.44
C SER A 232 19.75 -8.41 3.23
N LEU A 233 18.76 -7.64 2.78
CA LEU A 233 17.37 -8.05 2.62
C LEU A 233 16.97 -8.28 1.16
N SER A 234 17.83 -7.99 0.18
CA SER A 234 17.49 -8.01 -1.26
C SER A 234 16.92 -9.34 -1.78
N ASN A 235 17.27 -10.46 -1.14
CA ASN A 235 16.81 -11.81 -1.50
C ASN A 235 15.58 -12.27 -0.71
N LYS A 236 15.01 -11.40 0.14
CA LYS A 236 13.87 -11.72 0.98
C LYS A 236 12.58 -11.36 0.26
N GLN A 237 11.56 -12.17 0.55
CA GLN A 237 10.21 -11.93 0.08
C GLN A 237 9.51 -10.99 1.04
N THR A 238 8.97 -9.91 0.50
CA THR A 238 8.21 -8.93 1.28
C THR A 238 6.75 -9.34 1.44
N LEU A 239 6.01 -8.66 2.33
CA LEU A 239 4.56 -8.79 2.40
C LEU A 239 3.89 -8.47 1.04
N ALA A 240 4.37 -7.42 0.36
CA ALA A 240 3.88 -7.04 -0.96
C ALA A 240 4.06 -8.16 -1.99
N ASP A 241 5.22 -8.83 -1.99
CA ASP A 241 5.47 -9.97 -2.87
C ASP A 241 4.56 -11.17 -2.55
N CYS A 242 4.29 -11.40 -1.27
CA CYS A 242 3.35 -12.44 -0.85
C CYS A 242 1.94 -12.14 -1.35
N LEU A 243 1.45 -10.91 -1.16
CA LEU A 243 0.14 -10.48 -1.65
C LEU A 243 0.04 -10.57 -3.18
N ALA A 244 1.11 -10.20 -3.90
CA ALA A 244 1.19 -10.33 -5.36
C ALA A 244 1.02 -11.78 -5.83
N ASN A 245 1.67 -12.74 -5.14
CA ASN A 245 1.58 -14.16 -5.47
C ASN A 245 0.15 -14.73 -5.32
N HIS A 246 -0.68 -14.12 -4.47
CA HIS A 246 -2.09 -14.47 -4.30
C HIS A 246 -3.05 -13.58 -5.13
N ASN A 247 -2.53 -12.81 -6.10
CA ASN A 247 -3.29 -11.87 -6.93
C ASN A 247 -4.10 -10.83 -6.12
N VAL A 248 -3.64 -10.49 -4.93
CA VAL A 248 -4.29 -9.50 -4.09
C VAL A 248 -3.86 -8.10 -4.56
N PRO A 249 -4.78 -7.19 -4.89
CA PRO A 249 -4.43 -5.82 -5.20
C PRO A 249 -4.03 -5.09 -3.91
N PHE A 250 -2.85 -4.48 -3.92
CA PHE A 250 -2.29 -3.75 -2.79
C PHE A 250 -1.71 -2.40 -3.21
N SER A 251 -1.46 -1.53 -2.24
CA SER A 251 -0.65 -0.32 -2.37
C SER A 251 0.24 -0.22 -1.15
N THR A 252 1.53 0.03 -1.37
CA THR A 252 2.52 0.22 -0.31
C THR A 252 3.04 1.64 -0.37
N GLN A 253 2.91 2.37 0.73
CA GLN A 253 3.51 3.68 0.94
C GLN A 253 4.69 3.54 1.88
N ILE A 254 5.79 4.22 1.57
CA ILE A 254 7.00 4.24 2.37
C ILE A 254 7.30 5.69 2.69
N GLN A 255 7.42 5.99 3.98
CA GLN A 255 7.81 7.30 4.46
C GLN A 255 8.96 7.16 5.44
N GLU A 256 10.06 7.86 5.17
CA GLU A 256 11.16 7.99 6.11
C GLU A 256 11.06 9.32 6.86
N PHE A 257 11.34 9.27 8.16
CA PHE A 257 11.36 10.41 9.06
C PHE A 257 12.75 10.53 9.69
N ASN A 258 13.29 11.74 9.73
CA ASN A 258 14.47 12.03 10.53
C ASN A 258 14.02 12.45 11.92
N TYR A 259 14.28 11.60 12.90
CA TYR A 259 14.13 11.95 14.31
C TYR A 259 15.42 12.58 14.82
N THR A 260 15.32 13.76 15.43
CA THR A 260 16.51 14.45 15.95
C THR A 260 16.27 14.97 17.36
N ASN A 261 17.20 14.64 18.27
CA ASN A 261 17.19 15.18 19.62
C ASN A 261 17.83 16.56 19.65
N LYS A 262 17.11 17.57 20.19
CA LYS A 262 17.63 18.92 20.43
C LYS A 262 17.64 19.19 21.93
N LEU A 263 18.81 19.41 22.52
CA LEU A 263 18.86 20.00 23.86
C LEU A 263 18.56 21.50 23.76
N THR A 264 17.55 21.93 24.51
CA THR A 264 17.24 23.35 24.69
C THR A 264 17.67 23.72 26.09
N GLU A 265 18.59 24.68 26.20
CA GLU A 265 19.03 25.20 27.49
C GLU A 265 17.88 25.97 28.14
N THR A 266 17.32 25.44 29.22
CA THR A 266 16.18 26.04 29.94
C THR A 266 16.63 26.94 31.10
N MET A 267 17.86 26.77 31.58
CA MET A 267 18.50 27.61 32.59
C MET A 267 20.00 27.68 32.32
N ALA A 268 20.60 28.85 32.52
CA ALA A 268 22.03 29.04 32.38
C ALA A 268 22.79 28.20 33.44
N PRO A 269 23.90 27.55 33.08
CA PRO A 269 24.72 26.87 34.08
C PRO A 269 25.31 27.89 35.05
N GLY A 270 24.79 27.92 36.29
CA GLY A 270 25.32 28.74 37.38
C GLY A 270 24.40 29.81 37.96
N SER A 271 23.08 29.77 37.72
CA SER A 271 22.09 30.59 38.44
C SER A 271 21.55 29.91 39.69
#